data_AF-A0A1B6H2S6-F1
#
_entry.id   AF-A0A1B6H2S6-F1
#
_cell.length_a   1.000
_cell.length_b   1.000
_cell.length_c   1.000
_cell.angle_alpha   90.00
_cell.angle_beta   90.00
_cell.angle_gamma   90.00
#
_symmetry.space_group_name_H-M   'P 1'
#
loop_
_entity.id
_entity.type
_entity.pdbx_description
1 polymer ?
#
loop_
_entity_poly.entity_id
_entity_poly.type
_entity_poly.pdbx_seq_one_letter_code
_entity_poly.pdbx_strand_id
1 'polypeptide(L)'
;LQHEQSEEGKNEKHVLSLAFDYMKTISIPKLPVQELYYMRQISVNVFGIHNLKDNKTTIFLYHEGVAKKSPNEVCSFLNEYLKSVSDQYTELRLFSDNCSGQNKNQALSRLCLYL
;
A
#
# COMPACT_ATOMS: atom_id res chain seq x y z
N LEU A 1 -17.81 -3.36 10.92
CA LEU A 1 -17.00 -2.11 10.95
C LEU A 1 -16.21 -1.85 9.67
N GLN A 2 -15.02 -2.44 9.41
CA GLN A 2 -14.30 -2.20 8.14
C GLN A 2 -15.10 -2.65 6.90
N HIS A 3 -15.83 -3.77 7.00
CA HIS A 3 -16.73 -4.26 5.93
C HIS A 3 -18.02 -3.43 5.77
N GLU A 4 -18.54 -2.82 6.84
CA GLU A 4 -19.75 -1.97 6.76
C GLU A 4 -19.44 -0.61 6.11
N GLN A 5 -18.34 0.05 6.50
CA GLN A 5 -17.97 1.35 5.93
C GLN A 5 -17.48 1.26 4.47
N SER A 6 -17.02 0.08 4.04
CA SER A 6 -16.63 -0.16 2.65
C SER A 6 -17.83 -0.41 1.72
N GLU A 7 -19.00 -0.79 2.25
CA GLU A 7 -20.25 -0.84 1.49
C GLU A 7 -20.86 0.56 1.32
N GLU A 8 -20.83 1.40 2.37
CA GLU A 8 -21.33 2.79 2.29
C GLU A 8 -20.53 3.64 1.29
N GLY A 9 -19.20 3.49 1.28
CA GLY A 9 -18.33 4.21 0.34
C GLY A 9 -18.51 3.83 -1.14
N LYS A 10 -19.19 2.72 -1.45
CA LYS A 10 -19.50 2.34 -2.85
C LYS A 10 -20.62 3.20 -3.45
N ASN A 11 -21.56 3.64 -2.62
CA ASN A 11 -22.73 4.40 -3.09
C ASN A 11 -22.44 5.88 -3.33
N GLU A 12 -21.43 6.44 -2.67
CA GLU A 12 -21.09 7.85 -2.77
C GLU A 12 -20.19 8.12 -3.98
N LYS A 13 -20.70 8.87 -4.96
CA LYS A 13 -19.96 9.12 -6.21
C LYS A 13 -18.69 9.95 -6.00
N HIS A 14 -18.71 10.86 -5.03
CA HIS A 14 -17.64 11.83 -4.73
C HIS A 14 -16.58 11.30 -3.75
N VAL A 15 -16.80 10.13 -3.15
CA VAL A 15 -15.89 9.53 -2.17
C VAL A 15 -15.00 8.50 -2.84
N LEU A 16 -13.70 8.54 -2.52
CA LEU A 16 -12.73 7.51 -2.85
C LEU A 16 -12.31 6.77 -1.57
N SER A 17 -12.58 5.47 -1.53
CA SER A 17 -12.21 4.62 -0.40
C SER A 17 -11.07 3.69 -0.79
N LEU A 18 -9.91 3.85 -0.16
CA LEU A 18 -8.71 3.05 -0.42
C LEU A 18 -8.31 2.26 0.82
N ALA A 19 -8.09 0.96 0.66
CA ALA A 19 -7.45 0.12 1.67
C ALA A 19 -6.03 -0.23 1.22
N PHE A 20 -5.03 -0.10 2.08
CA PHE A 20 -3.66 -0.42 1.72
C PHE A 20 -2.95 -1.22 2.80
N ASP A 21 -2.10 -2.14 2.36
CA ASP A 21 -1.35 -3.04 3.23
C ASP A 21 -0.07 -3.57 2.56
N TYR A 22 0.91 -3.93 3.38
CA TYR A 22 2.07 -4.71 2.94
C TYR A 22 1.73 -6.19 2.95
N MET A 23 1.83 -6.80 1.77
CA MET A 23 1.74 -8.26 1.67
C MET A 23 3.03 -8.92 2.15
N LYS A 24 2.97 -10.26 2.29
CA LYS A 24 4.11 -11.10 2.66
C LYS A 24 5.31 -10.82 1.74
N THR A 25 6.47 -10.55 2.34
CA THR A 25 7.74 -10.42 1.61
C THR A 25 8.04 -11.70 0.85
N ILE A 26 8.43 -11.57 -0.42
CA ILE A 26 8.80 -12.68 -1.30
C ILE A 26 10.32 -12.78 -1.32
N SER A 27 10.87 -13.95 -1.03
CA SER A 27 12.31 -14.21 -1.21
C SER A 27 12.57 -14.86 -2.56
N ILE A 28 13.56 -14.33 -3.30
CA ILE A 28 13.98 -14.85 -4.61
C ILE A 28 15.52 -15.00 -4.68
N PRO A 29 16.04 -15.96 -5.47
CA PRO A 29 15.33 -17.01 -6.22
C PRO A 29 14.93 -18.21 -5.34
N LYS A 30 13.78 -18.83 -5.63
CA LYS A 30 13.37 -20.11 -5.03
C LYS A 30 13.96 -21.27 -5.81
N LEU A 31 15.22 -21.64 -5.54
CA LEU A 31 15.83 -22.83 -6.14
C LEU A 31 16.18 -23.86 -5.04
N PRO A 32 15.91 -25.15 -5.26
CA PRO A 32 16.20 -26.22 -4.30
C PRO A 32 17.66 -26.68 -4.41
N VAL A 33 18.62 -25.76 -4.49
CA VAL A 33 20.06 -26.09 -4.55
C VAL A 33 20.71 -25.87 -3.20
N GLN A 34 21.50 -26.85 -2.78
CA GLN A 34 22.24 -26.81 -1.51
C GLN A 34 23.24 -25.65 -1.44
N GLU A 35 23.70 -25.16 -2.60
CA GLU A 35 24.59 -23.99 -2.69
C GLU A 35 23.91 -22.69 -2.23
N LEU A 36 22.60 -22.54 -2.43
CA LEU A 36 21.85 -21.37 -1.94
C LEU A 36 21.69 -21.35 -0.43
N TYR A 37 21.96 -22.46 0.27
CA TYR A 37 21.88 -22.51 1.73
C TYR A 37 22.83 -21.49 2.40
N TYR A 38 23.98 -21.24 1.78
CA TYR A 38 24.98 -20.29 2.27
C TYR A 38 24.82 -18.89 1.66
N MET A 39 23.90 -18.70 0.71
CA MET A 39 23.67 -17.41 0.07
C MET A 39 22.46 -16.71 0.68
N ARG A 40 22.53 -15.39 0.80
CA ARG A 40 21.38 -14.57 1.23
C ARG A 40 20.42 -14.37 0.06
N GLN A 41 19.18 -14.81 0.20
CA GLN A 41 18.12 -14.55 -0.77
C GLN A 41 17.72 -13.07 -0.73
N ILE A 42 17.44 -12.51 -1.90
CA ILE A 42 16.98 -11.12 -2.02
C ILE A 42 15.53 -11.05 -1.59
N SER A 43 15.23 -10.11 -0.71
CA SER A 43 13.87 -9.82 -0.27
C SER A 43 13.17 -8.86 -1.22
N VAL A 44 11.99 -9.24 -1.69
CA VAL A 44 11.09 -8.42 -2.51
C VAL A 44 9.88 -8.03 -1.69
N ASN A 45 9.71 -6.72 -1.56
CA ASN A 45 8.61 -6.11 -0.85
C ASN A 45 7.44 -5.89 -1.81
N VAL A 46 6.24 -6.17 -1.31
CA VAL A 46 5.00 -6.06 -2.08
C VAL A 46 4.04 -5.19 -1.29
N PHE A 47 3.66 -4.06 -1.85
CA PHE A 47 2.70 -3.14 -1.26
C PHE A 47 1.46 -3.05 -2.15
N GLY A 48 0.27 -3.21 -1.57
CA GLY A 48 -0.98 -3.21 -2.31
C GLY A 48 -1.86 -2.04 -1.89
N ILE A 49 -2.41 -1.32 -2.88
CA ILE A 49 -3.48 -0.34 -2.68
C ILE A 49 -4.73 -0.90 -3.38
N HIS A 50 -5.75 -1.16 -2.59
CA HIS A 50 -7.04 -1.67 -3.04
C HIS A 50 -8.07 -0.53 -3.05
N ASN A 51 -8.61 -0.25 -4.23
CA ASN A 51 -9.74 0.64 -4.40
C ASN A 51 -11.02 -0.15 -4.15
N LEU A 52 -11.71 0.18 -3.06
CA LEU A 52 -12.91 -0.51 -2.59
C LEU A 52 -14.13 -0.28 -3.49
N LYS A 53 -14.12 0.77 -4.31
CA LYS A 53 -15.22 1.13 -5.22
C LYS A 53 -15.16 0.32 -6.51
N ASP A 54 -14.00 0.30 -7.16
CA ASP A 54 -13.79 -0.43 -8.41
C ASP A 54 -13.39 -1.91 -8.19
N ASN A 55 -13.14 -2.32 -6.94
CA ASN A 55 -12.52 -3.60 -6.58
C ASN A 55 -11.20 -3.85 -7.34
N LYS A 56 -10.45 -2.80 -7.66
CA LYS A 56 -9.15 -2.89 -8.34
C LYS A 56 -8.02 -2.73 -7.34
N THR A 57 -7.02 -3.59 -7.44
CA THR A 57 -5.80 -3.51 -6.63
C THR A 57 -4.62 -3.10 -7.50
N THR A 58 -3.92 -2.05 -7.09
CA THR A 58 -2.62 -1.67 -7.66
C THR A 58 -1.52 -2.18 -6.75
N ILE A 59 -0.54 -2.88 -7.34
CA ILE A 59 0.54 -3.53 -6.60
C ILE A 59 1.86 -2.83 -6.95
N PHE A 60 2.56 -2.37 -5.92
CA PHE A 60 3.92 -1.85 -6.00
C PHE A 60 4.89 -2.95 -5.57
N LEU A 61 5.77 -3.34 -6.49
CA LEU A 61 6.76 -4.38 -6.30
C LEU A 61 8.17 -3.78 -6.36
N TYR A 62 8.99 -4.00 -5.34
CA TYR A 62 10.37 -3.54 -5.33
C TYR A 62 11.25 -4.46 -4.47
N HIS A 63 12.53 -4.59 -4.83
CA HIS A 63 13.48 -5.36 -4.04
C HIS A 63 14.14 -4.50 -2.95
N GLU A 64 14.70 -5.15 -1.93
CA GLU A 64 15.31 -4.51 -0.75
C GLU A 64 16.47 -3.55 -1.06
N GLY A 65 17.02 -3.61 -2.27
CA GLY A 65 18.08 -2.72 -2.74
C GLY A 65 17.58 -1.38 -3.32
N VAL A 66 16.28 -1.27 -3.64
CA VAL A 66 15.69 -0.02 -4.14
C VAL A 66 15.23 0.85 -2.99
N ALA A 67 14.45 0.25 -2.08
CA ALA A 67 13.80 0.96 -0.99
C ALA A 67 13.60 0.04 0.22
N LYS A 68 13.41 0.68 1.38
CA LYS A 68 13.10 -0.01 2.64
C LYS A 68 11.58 -0.15 2.80
N LYS A 69 11.12 -0.66 3.95
CA LYS A 69 9.70 -0.65 4.33
C LYS A 69 9.40 0.47 5.32
N SER A 70 9.59 1.72 4.91
CA SER A 70 9.44 2.89 5.79
C SER A 70 8.13 3.64 5.52
N PRO A 71 7.65 4.48 6.46
CA PRO A 71 6.48 5.34 6.24
C PRO A 71 6.57 6.24 5.00
N ASN A 72 7.79 6.68 4.66
CA ASN A 72 8.02 7.55 3.50
C ASN A 72 7.74 6.82 2.18
N GLU A 73 8.01 5.51 2.12
CA GLU A 73 7.69 4.70 0.95
C GLU A 73 6.17 4.55 0.81
N VAL A 74 5.48 4.28 1.91
CA VAL A 74 4.00 4.24 1.93
C VAL A 74 3.42 5.55 1.41
N CYS A 75 3.94 6.69 1.89
CA CYS A 75 3.51 8.00 1.42
C CYS A 75 3.79 8.21 -0.07
N SER A 76 4.94 7.74 -0.55
CA SER A 76 5.32 7.85 -1.97
C SER A 76 4.41 7.01 -2.86
N PHE A 77 4.10 5.77 -2.46
CA PHE A 77 3.18 4.90 -3.19
C PHE A 77 1.75 5.47 -3.21
N LEU A 78 1.26 6.00 -2.09
CA LEU A 78 -0.04 6.64 -2.03
C LEU A 78 -0.10 7.89 -2.90
N ASN A 79 0.91 8.76 -2.84
CA ASN A 79 0.96 9.96 -3.66
C ASN A 79 1.01 9.62 -5.15
N GLU A 80 1.81 8.63 -5.54
CA GLU A 80 1.88 8.19 -6.93
C GLU A 80 0.58 7.57 -7.42
N TYR A 81 -0.09 6.79 -6.57
CA TYR A 81 -1.41 6.27 -6.86
C TYR A 81 -2.45 7.39 -7.02
N LEU A 82 -2.49 8.36 -6.11
CA LEU A 82 -3.46 9.45 -6.14
C LEU A 82 -3.30 10.36 -7.37
N LYS A 83 -2.08 10.59 -7.86
CA LYS A 83 -1.87 11.29 -9.14
C LYS A 83 -2.50 10.59 -10.34
N SER A 84 -2.68 9.27 -10.27
CA SER A 84 -3.31 8.50 -11.35
C SER A 84 -4.85 8.47 -11.24
N VAL A 85 -5.40 8.94 -10.13
CA VAL A 85 -6.84 9.01 -9.88
C VAL A 85 -7.42 10.28 -10.51
N SER A 86 -8.67 10.21 -10.98
CA SER A 86 -9.35 11.37 -11.55
C SER A 86 -9.77 12.39 -10.49
N ASP A 87 -9.76 13.68 -10.84
CA ASP A 87 -10.13 14.81 -9.98
C ASP A 87 -11.63 14.87 -9.59
N GLN A 88 -12.39 13.81 -9.85
CA GLN A 88 -13.83 13.74 -9.57
C GLN A 88 -14.16 13.48 -8.09
N TYR A 89 -13.15 13.11 -7.29
CA TYR A 89 -13.32 12.76 -5.88
C TYR A 89 -13.00 13.96 -5.00
N THR A 90 -13.90 14.26 -4.06
CA THR A 90 -13.75 15.38 -3.11
C THR A 90 -13.45 14.90 -1.69
N GLU A 91 -13.67 13.61 -1.40
CA GLU A 91 -13.41 13.01 -0.11
C GLU A 91 -12.58 11.74 -0.28
N LEU A 92 -11.50 11.64 0.50
CA LEU A 92 -10.60 10.50 0.52
C LEU A 92 -10.71 9.75 1.87
N ARG A 93 -11.14 8.50 1.83
CA ARG A 93 -11.17 7.59 2.99
C ARG A 93 -10.04 6.58 2.87
N LEU A 94 -9.11 6.65 3.81
CA LEU A 94 -7.94 5.77 3.86
C LEU A 94 -8.10 4.73 4.97
N PHE A 95 -7.99 3.47 4.60
CA PHE A 95 -8.03 2.33 5.51
C PHE A 95 -6.67 1.63 5.50
N SER A 96 -6.12 1.39 6.69
CA SER A 96 -4.86 0.68 6.87
C SER A 96 -4.85 -0.07 8.19
N ASP A 97 -3.85 -0.94 8.36
CA ASP A 97 -3.60 -1.58 9.64
C ASP A 97 -3.03 -0.57 10.67
N ASN A 98 -3.05 -0.94 11.95
CA ASN A 98 -2.58 -0.07 13.04
C ASN A 98 -1.06 -0.16 13.26
N CYS A 99 -0.27 -0.41 12.20
CA CYS A 99 1.19 -0.54 12.28
C CYS A 99 1.85 0.84 12.45
N SER A 100 2.35 1.17 13.64
CA SER A 100 2.98 2.47 13.91
C SER A 100 4.23 2.74 13.06
N GLY A 101 5.00 1.68 12.78
CA GLY A 101 6.22 1.78 11.97
C GLY A 101 5.97 2.10 10.49
N GLN A 102 4.73 2.06 10.02
CA GLN A 102 4.40 2.20 8.59
C GLN A 102 3.17 3.09 8.37
N ASN A 103 2.06 2.77 9.03
CA ASN A 103 0.74 3.31 8.72
C ASN A 103 0.19 4.28 9.78
N LYS A 104 0.60 4.13 11.05
CA LYS A 104 0.20 5.02 12.16
C LYS A 104 1.36 5.89 12.63
N ASN A 105 1.70 6.90 11.83
CA ASN A 105 2.75 7.86 12.13
C ASN A 105 2.47 9.23 11.54
N GLN A 106 3.29 10.21 11.92
CA GLN A 106 3.15 11.59 11.48
C GLN A 106 3.40 11.77 9.97
N ALA A 107 4.15 10.89 9.30
CA ALA A 107 4.43 11.05 7.88
C ALA A 107 3.14 10.93 7.05
N LEU A 108 2.32 9.91 7.33
CA LEU A 108 1.02 9.77 6.68
C LEU A 108 0.05 10.87 7.05
N SER A 109 0.00 11.28 8.33
CA SER A 109 -0.84 12.42 8.72
C SER A 109 -0.44 13.70 7.99
N ARG A 110 0.86 13.95 7.78
CA ARG A 110 1.36 15.10 7.03
C ARG A 110 1.03 14.99 5.54
N LEU A 111 1.09 13.79 4.95
CA LEU A 111 0.65 13.58 3.58
C LEU A 111 -0.84 13.93 3.42
N CYS A 112 -1.70 13.46 4.33
CA CYS A 112 -3.13 13.78 4.29
C CYS A 112 -3.44 15.26 4.47
N LEU A 113 -2.56 16.04 5.11
CA LEU A 113 -2.69 17.50 5.22
C LEU A 113 -2.20 18.24 3.97
N TYR A 114 -1.32 17.61 3.18
CA TYR A 114 -0.77 18.19 1.97
C TYR A 114 -1.70 18.00 0.76
N LEU A 115 -2.39 16.86 0.71
CA LEU A 115 -3.40 16.52 -0.30
C LEU A 115 -4.64 17.42 -0.18
#